data_AF-A0A660STT4-F1
#
_entry.id   AF-A0A660STT4-F1
#
_cell.length_a   1.000
_cell.length_b   1.000
_cell.length_c   1.000
_cell.angle_alpha   90.00
_cell.angle_beta   90.00
_cell.angle_gamma   90.00
#
_symmetry.space_group_name_H-M   'P 1'
#
loop_
_entity.id
_entity.type
_entity.pdbx_description
1 polymer ?
#
loop_
_entity_poly.entity_id
_entity_poly.type
_entity_poly.pdbx_seq_one_letter_code
_entity_poly.pdbx_strand_id
1 'polypeptide(L)'
;IFRVRINGDPVKKYFLYAVSGFVLLSLLCLMVVTIVVSIFGTDITTGFTTALVTVGNIGPGFGKIGPTMNYAFYNPFVKWVLSAAMLAGRLEVYTVLILLTPSFWSRR
;
A
#
# COMPACT_ATOMS: atom_id res chain seq x y z
N ILE A 1 -10.54 -27.41 -15.64
CA ILE A 1 -11.10 -26.12 -15.18
C ILE A 1 -11.16 -26.16 -13.65
N PHE A 2 -10.18 -25.59 -12.95
CA PHE A 2 -10.15 -25.59 -11.49
C PHE A 2 -11.19 -24.61 -10.93
N ARG A 3 -12.13 -25.10 -10.12
CA ARG A 3 -13.09 -24.26 -9.40
C ARG A 3 -12.50 -23.94 -8.03
N VAL A 4 -12.17 -22.69 -7.78
CA VAL A 4 -11.73 -22.22 -6.46
C VAL A 4 -12.91 -22.33 -5.50
N ARG A 5 -12.73 -23.08 -4.42
CA ARG A 5 -13.72 -23.29 -3.36
C ARG A 5 -13.19 -22.70 -2.07
N ILE A 6 -14.01 -21.93 -1.37
CA ILE A 6 -13.75 -21.48 -0.01
C ILE A 6 -14.81 -22.16 0.87
N ASN A 7 -14.37 -22.92 1.87
CA ASN A 7 -15.26 -23.63 2.79
C ASN A 7 -16.25 -24.62 2.13
N GLY A 8 -15.90 -25.15 0.95
CA GLY A 8 -16.73 -26.10 0.19
C GLY A 8 -17.65 -25.46 -0.85
N ASP A 9 -17.94 -24.16 -0.72
CA ASP A 9 -18.79 -23.41 -1.66
C ASP A 9 -18.00 -22.89 -2.88
N PRO A 10 -18.61 -22.94 -4.09
CA PRO A 10 -17.99 -22.39 -5.29
C PRO A 10 -17.93 -20.87 -5.21
N VAL A 11 -16.72 -20.32 -5.25
CA VAL A 11 -16.51 -18.86 -5.22
C VAL A 11 -16.94 -18.26 -6.55
N LYS A 12 -17.77 -17.22 -6.50
CA LYS A 12 -18.15 -16.45 -7.70
C LYS A 12 -16.90 -15.83 -8.31
N LYS A 13 -16.70 -15.97 -9.62
CA LYS A 13 -15.52 -15.43 -10.33
C LYS A 13 -15.29 -13.93 -10.06
N TYR A 14 -16.35 -13.15 -9.87
CA TYR A 14 -16.29 -11.73 -9.51
C TYR A 14 -15.46 -11.46 -8.23
N PHE A 15 -15.57 -12.33 -7.22
CA PHE A 15 -14.81 -12.19 -5.98
C PHE A 15 -13.31 -12.39 -6.21
N LEU A 16 -12.93 -13.35 -7.04
CA LEU A 16 -11.52 -13.53 -7.43
C LEU A 16 -10.97 -12.28 -8.13
N TYR A 17 -11.73 -11.69 -9.07
CA TYR A 17 -11.31 -10.46 -9.73
C TYR A 17 -11.16 -9.29 -8.76
N ALA A 18 -12.05 -9.16 -7.77
CA ALA A 18 -11.97 -8.12 -6.75
C ALA A 18 -10.70 -8.27 -5.87
N VAL A 19 -10.40 -9.48 -5.39
CA VAL A 19 -9.20 -9.75 -4.58
C VAL A 19 -7.91 -9.56 -5.39
N SER A 20 -7.86 -10.06 -6.63
CA SER A 20 -6.71 -9.86 -7.51
C SER A 20 -6.49 -8.37 -7.82
N GLY A 21 -7.57 -7.63 -8.06
CA GLY A 21 -7.51 -6.17 -8.24
C GLY A 21 -6.94 -5.48 -7.01
N PHE A 22 -7.41 -5.84 -5.81
CA PHE A 22 -6.91 -5.31 -4.54
C PHE A 22 -5.41 -5.54 -4.34
N VAL A 23 -4.93 -6.77 -4.62
CA VAL A 23 -3.50 -7.11 -4.49
C VAL A 23 -2.65 -6.33 -5.48
N LEU A 24 -3.07 -6.25 -6.75
CA LEU A 24 -2.36 -5.47 -7.78
C LEU A 24 -2.27 -4.00 -7.42
N LEU A 25 -3.35 -3.44 -6.91
CA LEU A 25 -3.42 -2.04 -6.50
C LEU A 25 -2.48 -1.73 -5.33
N SER A 26 -2.45 -2.62 -4.35
CA SER A 26 -1.58 -2.52 -3.18
C SER A 26 -0.10 -2.60 -3.58
N LEU A 27 0.23 -3.48 -4.53
CA LEU A 27 1.57 -3.57 -5.13
C LEU A 27 1.95 -2.30 -5.90
N LEU A 28 1.02 -1.71 -6.65
CA LEU A 28 1.27 -0.48 -7.39
C LEU A 28 1.53 0.69 -6.43
N CYS A 29 0.71 0.82 -5.37
CA CYS A 29 0.92 1.80 -4.30
C CYS A 29 2.29 1.64 -3.65
N LEU A 30 2.67 0.40 -3.33
CA LEU A 30 3.99 0.08 -2.78
C LEU A 30 5.13 0.51 -3.71
N MET A 31 5.02 0.26 -5.02
CA MET A 31 6.03 0.71 -5.97
C MET A 31 6.14 2.23 -6.02
N VAL A 32 5.01 2.94 -6.03
CA VAL A 32 4.99 4.42 -6.04
C VAL A 32 5.67 4.98 -4.79
N VAL A 33 5.31 4.48 -3.60
CA VAL A 33 5.92 4.92 -2.34
C VAL A 33 7.42 4.60 -2.32
N THR A 34 7.82 3.43 -2.79
CA THR A 34 9.25 3.04 -2.88
C THR A 34 10.04 4.00 -3.77
N ILE A 35 9.50 4.35 -4.94
CA ILE A 35 10.16 5.29 -5.87
C ILE A 35 10.30 6.67 -5.22
N VAL A 36 9.22 7.18 -4.61
CA VAL A 36 9.24 8.48 -3.93
C VAL A 36 10.30 8.49 -2.82
N VAL A 37 10.36 7.45 -2.00
CA VAL A 37 11.34 7.36 -0.92
C VAL A 37 12.79 7.23 -1.46
N SER A 38 12.98 6.42 -2.51
CA SER A 38 14.29 6.20 -3.15
C SER A 38 14.89 7.48 -3.76
N ILE A 39 14.05 8.35 -4.36
CA ILE A 39 14.50 9.64 -4.92
C ILE A 39 15.16 10.54 -3.85
N PHE A 40 14.75 10.41 -2.59
CA PHE A 40 15.32 11.18 -1.48
C PHE A 40 16.62 10.59 -0.92
N GLY A 41 17.24 9.63 -1.62
CA GLY A 41 18.60 9.17 -1.36
C GLY A 41 18.71 8.10 -0.28
N THR A 42 17.61 7.41 0.05
CA THR A 42 17.67 6.27 0.97
C THR A 42 18.02 4.98 0.24
N ASP A 43 18.79 4.12 0.91
CA ASP A 43 19.16 2.79 0.43
C ASP A 43 17.93 2.03 -0.11
N ILE A 44 18.03 1.39 -1.27
CA ILE A 44 16.91 0.69 -1.94
C ILE A 44 16.24 -0.32 -0.99
N THR A 45 17.03 -1.03 -0.20
CA THR A 45 16.54 -1.98 0.80
C THR A 45 15.69 -1.27 1.86
N THR A 46 16.15 -0.13 2.38
CA THR A 46 15.42 0.68 3.37
C THR A 46 14.19 1.34 2.76
N GLY A 47 14.26 1.86 1.53
CA GLY A 47 13.12 2.51 0.88
C GLY A 47 11.99 1.52 0.56
N PHE A 48 12.33 0.34 0.04
CA PHE A 48 11.35 -0.71 -0.25
C PHE A 48 10.70 -1.25 1.02
N THR A 49 11.49 -1.52 2.07
CA THR A 49 10.96 -2.03 3.33
C THR A 49 10.08 -0.99 4.00
N THR A 50 10.47 0.29 3.96
CA THR A 50 9.66 1.42 4.44
C THR A 50 8.31 1.46 3.74
N ALA A 51 8.28 1.36 2.41
CA ALA A 51 7.02 1.31 1.66
C ALA A 51 6.17 0.09 2.05
N LEU A 52 6.79 -1.09 2.20
CA LEU A 52 6.10 -2.31 2.62
C LEU A 52 5.45 -2.18 4.01
N VAL A 53 6.17 -1.64 4.99
CA VAL A 53 5.65 -1.52 6.36
C VAL A 53 4.67 -0.38 6.55
N THR A 54 4.75 0.67 5.72
CA THR A 54 3.78 1.76 5.74
C THR A 54 2.48 1.39 5.03
N VAL A 55 2.54 0.80 3.83
CA VAL A 55 1.35 0.30 3.13
C VAL A 55 0.69 -0.85 3.91
N GLY A 56 1.50 -1.73 4.50
CA GLY A 56 1.01 -2.84 5.34
C GLY A 56 0.60 -2.43 6.76
N ASN A 57 0.81 -1.17 7.16
CA ASN A 57 0.63 -0.69 8.55
C ASN A 57 1.27 -1.58 9.63
N ILE A 58 2.47 -2.09 9.35
CA ILE A 58 3.22 -2.98 10.23
C ILE A 58 4.02 -2.17 11.26
N GLY A 59 4.64 -1.06 10.85
CA GLY A 59 5.42 -0.18 11.70
C GLY A 59 6.94 -0.29 11.50
N PRO A 60 7.64 -1.31 12.02
CA PRO A 60 9.08 -1.48 11.87
C PRO A 60 9.45 -2.25 10.60
N GLY A 61 10.57 -1.89 9.97
CA GLY A 61 11.09 -2.56 8.76
C GLY A 61 12.60 -2.80 8.80
N PHE A 62 13.15 -3.34 7.71
CA PHE A 62 14.58 -3.63 7.63
C PHE A 62 15.40 -2.39 7.24
N GLY A 63 16.64 -2.32 7.70
CA GLY A 63 17.57 -1.21 7.44
C GLY A 63 17.49 -0.13 8.52
N LYS A 64 17.51 1.15 8.12
CA LYS A 64 17.53 2.30 9.04
C LYS A 64 16.19 2.57 9.75
N ILE A 65 15.20 1.70 9.56
CA ILE A 65 13.83 1.74 10.11
C ILE A 65 13.52 0.49 10.97
N GLY A 66 14.57 -0.12 11.53
CA GLY A 66 14.45 -1.22 12.49
C GLY A 66 13.70 -0.83 13.77
N PRO A 67 13.36 -1.80 14.63
CA PRO A 67 12.60 -1.57 15.88
C PRO A 67 13.30 -0.62 16.86
N THR A 68 14.62 -0.46 16.75
CA THR A 68 15.43 0.47 17.55
C THR A 68 15.64 1.83 16.87
N MET A 69 15.24 1.96 15.61
CA MET A 69 15.44 3.15 14.78
C MET A 69 14.13 3.92 14.59
N ASN A 70 14.20 5.14 14.06
CA ASN A 70 13.05 6.02 13.89
C ASN A 70 12.96 6.58 12.46
N TYR A 71 11.84 7.22 12.13
CA TYR A 71 11.63 7.88 10.84
C TYR A 71 12.17 9.33 10.79
N ALA A 72 12.93 9.77 11.81
CA ALA A 72 13.33 11.16 11.95
C ALA A 72 14.35 11.59 10.87
N PHE A 73 15.12 10.64 10.36
CA PHE A 73 16.12 10.87 9.31
C PHE A 73 15.51 11.19 7.93
N TYR A 74 14.20 10.97 7.74
CA TYR A 74 13.52 11.30 6.49
C TYR A 74 13.23 12.80 6.37
N ASN A 75 13.35 13.32 5.15
CA ASN A 75 12.94 14.67 4.80
C ASN A 75 11.45 14.89 5.16
N PRO A 76 11.06 16.07 5.69
CA PRO A 76 9.66 16.42 5.97
C PRO A 76 8.67 16.05 4.87
N PHE A 77 9.03 16.23 3.60
CA PHE A 77 8.16 15.88 2.47
C PHE A 77 7.88 14.37 2.39
N VAL A 78 8.91 13.54 2.58
CA VAL A 78 8.78 12.07 2.55
C VAL A 78 7.91 11.58 3.70
N LYS A 79 7.99 12.22 4.87
CA LYS A 79 7.13 11.91 6.02
C LYS A 79 5.65 12.13 5.70
N TRP A 80 5.28 13.20 5.00
CA TRP A 80 3.90 13.41 4.55
C TRP A 80 3.40 12.30 3.62
N VAL A 81 4.23 11.89 2.67
CA VAL A 81 3.90 10.78 1.76
C VAL A 81 3.74 9.47 2.52
N LEU A 82 4.63 9.19 3.48
CA LEU A 82 4.55 8.01 4.35
C LEU A 82 3.29 8.00 5.21
N SER A 83 2.89 9.15 5.76
CA SER A 83 1.64 9.29 6.51
C SER A 83 0.42 9.04 5.61
N ALA A 84 0.41 9.58 4.39
CA ALA A 84 -0.63 9.31 3.41
C ALA A 84 -0.67 7.82 3.02
N ALA A 85 0.48 7.19 2.85
CA ALA A 85 0.59 5.76 2.54
C ALA A 85 0.05 4.87 3.68
N MET A 86 0.32 5.21 4.95
CA MET A 86 -0.26 4.51 6.10
C MET A 86 -1.78 4.65 6.13
N LEU A 87 -2.31 5.85 5.93
CA LEU A 87 -3.76 6.07 5.84
C LEU A 87 -4.38 5.26 4.72
N ALA A 88 -3.76 5.22 3.53
CA ALA A 88 -4.23 4.43 2.41
C ALA A 88 -4.17 2.92 2.67
N GLY A 89 -3.13 2.44 3.37
CA GLY A 89 -3.08 1.06 3.84
C GLY A 89 -4.17 0.74 4.85
N ARG A 90 -4.53 1.69 5.72
CA ARG A 90 -5.45 1.46 6.85
C ARG A 90 -6.91 1.56 6.43
N LEU A 91 -7.21 2.42 5.47
CA LEU A 91 -8.54 2.60 4.88
C LEU A 91 -8.84 1.58 3.78
N GLU A 92 -7.90 0.68 3.45
CA GLU A 92 -7.88 -0.15 2.24
C GLU A 92 -7.68 0.68 0.95
N VAL A 93 -6.73 0.28 0.11
CA VAL A 93 -6.33 1.04 -1.09
C VAL A 93 -7.51 1.29 -2.05
N TYR A 94 -8.51 0.39 -2.03
CA TYR A 94 -9.71 0.49 -2.84
C TYR A 94 -10.61 1.67 -2.43
N THR A 95 -10.77 1.95 -1.14
CA THR A 95 -11.60 3.08 -0.67
C THR A 95 -10.94 4.40 -1.03
N VAL A 96 -9.61 4.50 -0.91
CA VAL A 96 -8.86 5.70 -1.28
C VAL A 96 -8.95 5.96 -2.78
N LEU A 97 -8.84 4.92 -3.63
CA LEU A 97 -9.03 5.10 -5.07
C LEU A 97 -10.46 5.49 -5.43
N ILE A 98 -11.47 4.89 -4.80
CA ILE A 98 -12.87 5.30 -5.00
C ILE A 98 -13.03 6.78 -4.64
N LEU A 99 -12.44 7.22 -3.54
CA LEU A 99 -12.48 8.61 -3.08
C LEU A 99 -11.75 9.56 -4.04
N LEU A 100 -10.69 9.12 -4.71
CA LEU A 100 -10.00 9.90 -5.75
C LEU A 100 -10.70 9.82 -7.12
N THR A 101 -11.63 8.88 -7.31
CA THR A 101 -12.33 8.72 -8.58
C THR A 101 -13.41 9.81 -8.70
N PRO A 102 -13.40 10.63 -9.77
CA PRO A 102 -14.37 11.72 -9.93
C PRO A 102 -15.82 11.22 -10.02
N SER A 103 -16.05 9.95 -10.39
CA SER A 103 -17.36 9.30 -10.35
C SER A 103 -17.99 9.30 -8.94
N PHE A 104 -17.18 9.21 -7.87
CA PHE A 104 -17.69 9.29 -6.50
C PHE A 104 -18.16 10.71 -6.13
N TRP A 105 -17.50 11.74 -6.66
CA TRP A 105 -17.80 13.15 -6.37
C TRP A 105 -18.80 13.77 -7.36
N SER A 106 -18.93 13.16 -8.53
CA SER A 106 -19.87 13.56 -9.57
C SER A 106 -21.27 13.10 -9.17
N ARG A 107 -21.88 13.87 -8.29
CA ARG A 107 -23.30 13.80 -7.96
C ARG A 107 -24.11 14.19 -9.22
N ARG A 108 -24.59 13.20 -9.96
CA ARG A 108 -25.87 13.26 -10.66
C ARG A 108 -26.79 12.24 -10.02
#